data_AF-A0A7Y3K5I4-F1
#
_entry.id   AF-A0A7Y3K5I4-F1
#
_cell.length_a   1.000
_cell.length_b   1.000
_cell.length_c   1.000
_cell.angle_alpha   90.00
_cell.angle_beta   90.00
_cell.angle_gamma   90.00
#
_symmetry.space_group_name_H-M   'P 1'
#
loop_
_entity.id
_entity.type
_entity.pdbx_description
1 polymer ?
#
loop_
_entity_poly.entity_id
_entity_poly.type
_entity_poly.pdbx_seq_one_letter_code
_entity_poly.pdbx_strand_id
1 'polypeptide(L)'
;RRQAQVLARRADIRVEPLRGNIDTRLKKVRDGAVAGTLLAQAGLMRADMLPPEGLILSCEEFIPAAGQGTLAIEARWDDELVCTLAKSIHHRPTFWALDFERKIVQALAGNCMAPIGVCAQQRGVVDGVTQAGWIVRALLATPDGRHIARGTLLTKKPAAAGLNAMVRPLLEMLQSRGSDEILAQIATLGR
;
A
#
# COMPACT_ATOMS: atom_id res chain seq x y z
N ARG A 1 -3.27 8.39 2.52
CA ARG A 1 -2.17 7.81 1.70
C ARG A 1 -2.06 8.44 0.31
N ARG A 2 -3.05 8.26 -0.60
CA ARG A 2 -2.94 8.72 -2.01
C ARG A 2 -2.70 10.23 -2.12
N GLN A 3 -3.53 11.02 -1.44
CA GLN A 3 -3.42 12.48 -1.37
C GLN A 3 -2.02 12.93 -0.93
N ALA A 4 -1.52 12.43 0.20
CA ALA A 4 -0.19 12.77 0.72
C ALA A 4 0.93 12.52 -0.32
N GLN A 5 0.90 11.38 -1.02
CA GLN A 5 1.92 11.08 -2.05
C GLN A 5 1.80 11.95 -3.31
N VAL A 6 0.59 12.44 -3.64
CA VAL A 6 0.39 13.39 -4.74
C VAL A 6 0.94 14.75 -4.34
N LEU A 7 0.51 15.28 -3.19
CA LEU A 7 0.89 16.61 -2.70
C LEU A 7 2.40 16.73 -2.44
N ALA A 8 3.04 15.65 -1.98
CA ALA A 8 4.49 15.61 -1.81
C ALA A 8 5.27 15.72 -3.12
N ARG A 9 4.67 15.34 -4.25
CA ARG A 9 5.28 15.46 -5.58
C ARG A 9 4.86 16.73 -6.31
N ARG A 10 3.64 17.17 -6.08
CA ARG A 10 2.96 18.24 -6.81
C ARG A 10 2.05 19.00 -5.84
N ALA A 11 2.66 19.90 -5.07
CA ALA A 11 1.96 20.73 -4.10
C ALA A 11 0.98 21.73 -4.77
N ASP A 12 1.11 21.92 -6.08
CA ASP A 12 0.23 22.73 -6.91
C ASP A 12 -1.10 22.03 -7.25
N ILE A 13 -1.21 20.71 -7.07
CA ILE A 13 -2.44 19.97 -7.37
C ILE A 13 -3.45 20.11 -6.23
N ARG A 14 -4.68 20.51 -6.57
CA ARG A 14 -5.84 20.42 -5.67
C ARG A 14 -6.38 19.00 -5.64
N VAL A 15 -6.33 18.36 -4.48
CA VAL A 15 -6.88 17.01 -4.27
C VAL A 15 -8.26 17.11 -3.63
N GLU A 16 -9.27 16.53 -4.28
CA GLU A 16 -10.63 16.49 -3.76
C GLU A 16 -11.09 15.05 -3.46
N PRO A 17 -11.86 14.83 -2.38
CA PRO A 17 -12.45 13.52 -2.10
C PRO A 17 -13.41 13.08 -3.21
N LEU A 18 -13.06 12.01 -3.91
CA LEU A 18 -13.92 11.43 -4.95
C LEU A 18 -14.64 10.17 -4.45
N ARG A 19 -15.96 10.25 -4.29
CA ARG A 19 -16.83 9.13 -3.89
C ARG A 19 -17.62 8.57 -5.07
N GLY A 20 -18.07 7.31 -4.92
CA GLY A 20 -18.75 6.51 -5.93
C GLY A 20 -18.09 5.15 -6.16
N ASN A 21 -18.68 4.30 -7.00
CA ASN A 21 -18.04 3.10 -7.53
C ASN A 21 -17.01 3.46 -8.62
N ILE A 22 -16.36 2.47 -9.25
CA ILE A 22 -15.34 2.73 -10.29
C ILE A 22 -15.93 3.50 -11.47
N ASP A 23 -17.05 3.04 -12.02
CA ASP A 23 -17.67 3.64 -13.20
C ASP A 23 -18.07 5.10 -13.00
N THR A 24 -18.77 5.41 -11.90
CA THR A 24 -19.17 6.80 -11.58
C THR A 24 -17.97 7.72 -11.38
N ARG A 25 -16.84 7.21 -10.88
CA ARG A 25 -15.60 8.00 -10.74
C ARG A 25 -14.95 8.26 -12.09
N LEU A 26 -14.88 7.26 -12.97
CA LEU A 26 -14.36 7.43 -14.32
C LEU A 26 -15.24 8.38 -15.14
N LYS A 27 -16.57 8.30 -14.97
CA LYS A 27 -17.51 9.25 -15.58
C LYS A 27 -17.21 10.70 -15.17
N LYS A 28 -16.96 10.96 -13.88
CA LYS A 28 -16.59 12.32 -13.42
C LYS A 28 -15.30 12.86 -14.06
N VAL A 29 -14.36 11.99 -14.41
CA VAL A 29 -13.16 12.40 -15.17
C VAL A 29 -13.55 12.75 -16.61
N ARG A 30 -14.33 11.88 -17.27
CA ARG A 30 -14.79 12.10 -18.66
C ARG A 30 -15.65 13.36 -18.81
N ASP A 31 -16.51 13.62 -17.83
CA ASP A 31 -17.40 14.79 -17.80
C ASP A 31 -16.65 16.08 -17.40
N GLY A 32 -15.34 16.02 -17.14
CA GLY A 32 -14.51 17.17 -16.81
C GLY A 32 -14.70 17.73 -15.38
N ALA A 33 -15.44 17.02 -14.51
CA ALA A 33 -15.62 17.43 -13.12
C ALA A 33 -14.32 17.38 -12.31
N VAL A 34 -13.38 16.51 -12.72
CA VAL A 34 -12.00 16.47 -12.22
C VAL A 34 -11.05 16.20 -13.37
N ALA A 35 -9.83 16.76 -13.31
CA ALA A 35 -8.82 16.55 -14.35
C ALA A 35 -8.24 15.13 -14.39
N GLY A 36 -8.42 14.34 -13.32
CA GLY A 36 -7.92 12.98 -13.23
C GLY A 36 -8.31 12.31 -11.92
N THR A 37 -8.06 11.01 -11.83
CA THR A 37 -8.33 10.24 -10.61
C THR A 37 -7.29 9.15 -10.40
N LEU A 38 -7.15 8.69 -9.14
CA LEU A 38 -6.28 7.57 -8.78
C LEU A 38 -7.12 6.38 -8.31
N LEU A 39 -7.07 5.31 -9.08
CA LEU A 39 -7.76 4.05 -8.80
C LEU A 39 -6.77 2.90 -8.65
N ALA A 40 -7.21 1.81 -8.00
CA ALA A 40 -6.38 0.61 -7.91
C ALA A 40 -6.45 -0.13 -9.25
N GLN A 41 -5.30 -0.41 -9.86
CA GLN A 41 -5.21 -1.15 -11.12
C GLN A 41 -5.97 -2.48 -11.06
N ALA A 42 -5.82 -3.25 -9.97
CA ALA A 42 -6.51 -4.51 -9.77
C ALA A 42 -8.05 -4.38 -9.81
N GLY A 43 -8.60 -3.25 -9.34
CA GLY A 43 -10.04 -2.99 -9.41
C GLY A 43 -10.50 -2.71 -10.83
N LEU A 44 -9.71 -1.93 -11.59
CA LEU A 44 -9.98 -1.64 -13.00
C LEU A 44 -9.89 -2.91 -13.86
N MET A 45 -8.85 -3.73 -13.67
CA MET A 45 -8.66 -4.99 -14.40
C MET A 45 -9.82 -5.96 -14.19
N ARG A 46 -10.25 -6.15 -12.94
CA ARG A 46 -11.36 -7.07 -12.62
C ARG A 46 -12.70 -6.60 -13.17
N ALA A 47 -12.86 -5.29 -13.36
CA ALA A 47 -14.06 -4.70 -13.91
C ALA A 47 -14.01 -4.53 -15.44
N ASP A 48 -12.90 -4.90 -16.09
CA ASP A 48 -12.63 -4.65 -17.51
C ASP A 48 -12.77 -3.16 -17.89
N MET A 49 -12.25 -2.29 -17.03
CA MET A 49 -12.37 -0.83 -17.13
C MET A 49 -11.01 -0.13 -17.13
N LEU A 50 -9.94 -0.79 -17.59
CA LEU A 50 -8.65 -0.14 -17.75
C LEU A 50 -8.72 0.89 -18.90
N PRO A 51 -8.57 2.19 -18.61
CA PRO A 51 -8.57 3.19 -19.67
C PRO A 51 -7.24 3.14 -20.45
N PRO A 52 -7.24 3.26 -21.78
CA PRO A 52 -6.02 3.24 -22.59
C PRO A 52 -5.07 4.41 -22.27
N GLU A 53 -5.61 5.55 -21.85
CA GLU A 53 -4.86 6.73 -21.37
C GLU A 53 -4.35 6.60 -19.92
N GLY A 54 -4.66 5.50 -19.24
CA GLY A 54 -4.30 5.28 -17.85
C GLY A 54 -2.79 5.04 -17.66
N LEU A 55 -2.19 5.79 -16.74
CA LEU A 55 -0.79 5.59 -16.33
C LEU A 55 -0.71 4.65 -15.13
N ILE A 56 0.13 3.61 -15.24
CA ILE A 56 0.44 2.72 -14.13
C ILE A 56 1.56 3.36 -13.31
N LEU A 57 1.25 3.70 -12.05
CA LEU A 57 2.26 4.19 -11.11
C LEU A 57 2.98 3.00 -10.47
N SER A 58 4.30 2.96 -10.61
CA SER A 58 5.10 1.87 -10.04
C SER A 58 5.04 1.88 -8.50
N CYS A 59 5.28 0.73 -7.86
CA CYS A 59 5.37 0.67 -6.41
C CYS A 59 6.62 1.38 -5.85
N GLU A 60 7.61 1.66 -6.71
CA GLU A 60 8.76 2.50 -6.38
C GLU A 60 8.40 3.98 -6.40
N GLU A 61 7.47 4.42 -7.23
CA GLU A 61 7.04 5.81 -7.20
C GLU A 61 5.93 5.99 -6.16
N PHE A 62 4.88 5.20 -6.27
CA PHE A 62 3.63 5.38 -5.55
C PHE A 62 3.26 4.12 -4.75
N ILE A 63 3.74 4.04 -3.51
CA ILE A 63 3.55 2.85 -2.68
C ILE A 63 2.04 2.68 -2.38
N PRO A 64 1.45 1.51 -2.69
CA PRO A 64 0.03 1.24 -2.52
C PRO A 64 -0.39 1.12 -1.05
N ALA A 65 -1.68 0.91 -0.82
CA ALA A 65 -2.14 0.49 0.50
C ALA A 65 -1.72 -0.98 0.72
N ALA A 66 -1.44 -1.36 1.96
CA ALA A 66 -1.22 -2.76 2.31
C ALA A 66 -2.39 -3.63 1.83
N GLY A 67 -2.07 -4.77 1.22
CA GLY A 67 -3.01 -5.73 0.66
C GLY A 67 -3.71 -5.27 -0.63
N GLN A 68 -3.33 -4.14 -1.23
CA GLN A 68 -3.99 -3.68 -2.45
C GLN A 68 -3.84 -4.70 -3.58
N GLY A 69 -4.96 -5.24 -4.04
CA GLY A 69 -5.00 -6.26 -5.10
C GLY A 69 -5.09 -7.70 -4.58
N THR A 70 -4.87 -7.93 -3.28
CA THR A 70 -5.05 -9.25 -2.68
C THR A 70 -6.53 -9.55 -2.44
N LEU A 71 -6.94 -10.80 -2.70
CA LEU A 71 -8.22 -11.34 -2.24
C LEU A 71 -7.92 -12.29 -1.07
N ALA A 72 -8.72 -12.18 -0.02
CA ALA A 72 -8.65 -13.06 1.14
C ALA A 72 -9.99 -13.78 1.30
N ILE A 73 -9.92 -15.03 1.75
CA ILE A 73 -11.10 -15.82 2.10
C ILE A 73 -11.15 -15.86 3.61
N GLU A 74 -12.28 -15.43 4.17
CA GLU A 74 -12.60 -15.56 5.57
C GLU A 74 -13.56 -16.73 5.75
N ALA A 75 -13.27 -17.59 6.73
CA ALA A 75 -14.02 -18.79 7.02
C ALA A 75 -14.04 -19.01 8.53
N ARG A 76 -15.02 -19.76 9.02
CA ARG A 76 -14.98 -20.25 10.41
C ARG A 76 -13.78 -21.17 10.59
N TRP A 77 -13.14 -21.08 11.75
CA TRP A 77 -11.90 -21.81 12.04
C TRP A 77 -12.12 -23.32 12.18
N ASP A 78 -13.34 -23.76 12.51
CA ASP A 78 -13.77 -25.14 12.72
C ASP A 78 -14.44 -25.77 11.48
N ASP A 79 -14.54 -25.04 10.36
CA ASP A 79 -15.08 -25.56 9.10
C ASP A 79 -13.97 -26.20 8.25
N GLU A 80 -13.69 -27.48 8.53
CA GLU A 80 -12.59 -28.22 7.88
C GLU A 80 -12.71 -28.28 6.36
N LEU A 81 -13.94 -28.40 5.84
CA LEU A 81 -14.21 -28.45 4.41
C LEU A 81 -13.80 -27.13 3.75
N VAL A 82 -14.28 -26.00 4.27
CA VAL A 82 -13.95 -24.68 3.72
C VAL A 82 -12.45 -24.40 3.87
N CYS A 83 -11.84 -24.73 5.01
CA CYS A 83 -10.40 -24.58 5.20
C CYS A 83 -9.59 -25.39 4.19
N THR A 84 -10.02 -26.61 3.87
CA THR A 84 -9.36 -27.47 2.87
C THR A 84 -9.48 -26.88 1.46
N LEU A 85 -10.66 -26.40 1.09
CA LEU A 85 -10.88 -25.75 -0.20
C LEU A 85 -10.07 -24.45 -0.33
N ALA A 86 -10.06 -23.61 0.71
CA ALA A 86 -9.29 -22.37 0.72
C ALA A 86 -7.78 -22.61 0.60
N LYS A 87 -7.25 -23.69 1.20
CA LYS A 87 -5.84 -24.09 1.04
C LYS A 87 -5.49 -24.43 -0.42
N SER A 88 -6.41 -24.98 -1.20
CA SER A 88 -6.14 -25.39 -2.58
C SER A 88 -5.87 -24.21 -3.53
N ILE A 89 -6.43 -23.03 -3.23
CA ILE A 89 -6.25 -21.78 -3.99
C ILE A 89 -5.29 -20.80 -3.29
N HIS A 90 -4.60 -21.25 -2.25
CA HIS A 90 -3.66 -20.43 -1.49
C HIS A 90 -2.40 -20.12 -2.30
N HIS A 91 -2.18 -18.85 -2.62
CA HIS A 91 -0.97 -18.41 -3.29
C HIS A 91 0.09 -17.96 -2.28
N ARG A 92 1.05 -18.84 -2.00
CA ARG A 92 2.07 -18.66 -0.96
C ARG A 92 2.93 -17.38 -1.11
N PRO A 93 3.35 -16.96 -2.32
CA PRO A 93 3.99 -15.65 -2.50
C PRO A 93 3.09 -14.48 -2.09
N THR A 94 1.82 -14.45 -2.48
CA THR A 94 0.90 -13.37 -2.08
C THR A 94 0.66 -13.34 -0.58
N PHE A 95 0.56 -14.52 0.06
CA PHE A 95 0.45 -14.61 1.51
C PHE A 95 1.62 -13.93 2.23
N TRP A 96 2.85 -14.25 1.84
CA TRP A 96 4.03 -13.64 2.43
C TRP A 96 4.12 -12.14 2.19
N ALA A 97 3.71 -11.67 1.01
CA ALA A 97 3.66 -10.24 0.70
C ALA A 97 2.70 -9.52 1.64
N LEU A 98 1.48 -10.06 1.77
CA LEU A 98 0.48 -9.53 2.67
C LEU A 98 0.93 -9.57 4.12
N ASP A 99 1.61 -10.63 4.55
CA ASP A 99 2.06 -10.75 5.94
C ASP A 99 3.14 -9.71 6.28
N PHE A 100 4.14 -9.50 5.40
CA PHE A 100 5.09 -8.38 5.53
C PHE A 100 4.35 -7.04 5.66
N GLU A 101 3.41 -6.79 4.75
CA GLU A 101 2.66 -5.54 4.71
C GLU A 101 1.86 -5.32 6.00
N ARG A 102 1.18 -6.36 6.48
CA ARG A 102 0.39 -6.32 7.72
C ARG A 102 1.28 -6.10 8.94
N LYS A 103 2.45 -6.75 9.03
CA LYS A 103 3.38 -6.54 10.15
C LYS A 103 3.88 -5.11 10.23
N ILE A 104 4.19 -4.51 9.08
CA ILE A 104 4.63 -3.11 9.04
C ILE A 104 3.48 -2.18 9.41
N VAL A 105 2.28 -2.38 8.85
CA VAL A 105 1.12 -1.58 9.24
C VAL A 105 0.85 -1.71 10.73
N GLN A 106 0.87 -2.92 11.30
CA GLN A 106 0.68 -3.16 12.74
C GLN A 106 1.73 -2.44 13.60
N ALA A 107 2.99 -2.45 13.17
CA ALA A 107 4.06 -1.78 13.90
C ALA A 107 4.00 -0.24 13.79
N LEU A 108 3.51 0.30 12.66
CA LEU A 108 3.32 1.73 12.45
C LEU A 108 1.98 2.26 12.97
N ALA A 109 1.02 1.39 13.26
CA ALA A 109 -0.34 1.77 13.61
C ALA A 109 -0.47 2.34 15.03
N GLY A 110 -0.13 3.62 15.16
CA GLY A 110 -0.93 4.55 15.97
C GLY A 110 -2.06 5.10 15.10
N ASN A 111 -3.30 4.67 15.35
CA ASN A 111 -4.58 5.12 14.74
C ASN A 111 -4.87 4.79 13.24
N CYS A 112 -6.15 4.59 12.92
CA CYS A 112 -6.66 4.12 11.62
C CYS A 112 -6.60 5.15 10.47
N MET A 113 -6.18 6.39 10.75
CA MET A 113 -6.27 7.51 9.79
C MET A 113 -4.92 7.89 9.16
N ALA A 114 -3.82 7.31 9.65
CA ALA A 114 -2.49 7.62 9.18
C ALA A 114 -2.30 7.29 7.68
N PRO A 115 -1.74 8.21 6.86
CA PRO A 115 -1.37 7.97 5.46
C PRO A 115 -0.25 6.93 5.25
N ILE A 116 -0.48 5.68 5.63
CA ILE A 116 0.47 4.58 5.49
C ILE A 116 0.33 3.92 4.11
N GLY A 117 1.46 3.59 3.48
CA GLY A 117 1.51 2.69 2.34
C GLY A 117 2.56 1.62 2.54
N VAL A 118 2.27 0.38 2.15
CA VAL A 118 3.23 -0.73 2.23
C VAL A 118 3.06 -1.63 1.01
N CYS A 119 4.17 -2.11 0.46
CA CYS A 119 4.18 -3.07 -0.64
C CYS A 119 5.36 -4.02 -0.50
N ALA A 120 5.08 -5.32 -0.52
CA ALA A 120 6.08 -6.37 -0.55
C ALA A 120 5.99 -7.18 -1.85
N GLN A 121 7.13 -7.41 -2.51
CA GLN A 121 7.19 -8.18 -3.75
C GLN A 121 8.49 -9.01 -3.84
N GLN A 122 8.44 -10.19 -4.46
CA GLN A 122 9.59 -11.10 -4.62
C GLN A 122 10.58 -10.69 -5.72
N ARG A 123 10.19 -9.69 -6.51
CA ARG A 123 10.99 -9.11 -7.58
C ARG A 123 10.48 -7.72 -7.83
N GLY A 124 11.38 -6.81 -8.20
CA GLY A 124 11.02 -5.44 -8.53
C GLY A 124 12.28 -4.62 -8.79
N VAL A 125 12.08 -3.33 -9.09
CA VAL A 125 13.16 -2.40 -9.42
C VAL A 125 13.51 -1.56 -8.20
N VAL A 126 14.79 -1.44 -7.89
CA VAL A 126 15.32 -0.51 -6.88
C VAL A 126 16.45 0.24 -7.53
N ASP A 127 16.36 1.57 -7.55
CA ASP A 127 17.37 2.46 -8.14
C ASP A 127 17.69 2.10 -9.60
N GLY A 128 16.64 1.76 -10.37
CA GLY A 128 16.76 1.35 -11.77
C GLY A 128 17.27 -0.07 -12.01
N VAL A 129 17.63 -0.81 -10.95
CA VAL A 129 18.16 -2.18 -11.05
C VAL A 129 17.12 -3.21 -10.63
N THR A 130 16.94 -4.27 -11.44
CA THR A 130 16.08 -5.40 -11.07
C THR A 130 16.70 -6.17 -9.91
N GLN A 131 16.01 -6.23 -8.79
CA GLN A 131 16.40 -7.00 -7.62
C GLN A 131 15.64 -8.32 -7.58
N ALA A 132 16.36 -9.39 -7.22
CA ALA A 132 15.79 -10.69 -6.88
C ALA A 132 15.66 -10.83 -5.36
N GLY A 133 14.58 -11.46 -4.90
CA GLY A 133 14.29 -11.59 -3.47
C GLY A 133 13.23 -10.58 -3.00
N TRP A 134 12.96 -10.57 -1.71
CA TRP A 134 11.87 -9.78 -1.16
C TRP A 134 12.25 -8.31 -1.05
N ILE A 135 11.46 -7.47 -1.70
CA ILE A 135 11.58 -6.03 -1.63
C ILE A 135 10.35 -5.50 -0.91
N VAL A 136 10.57 -4.91 0.25
CA VAL A 136 9.50 -4.38 1.10
C VAL A 136 9.65 -2.87 1.18
N ARG A 137 8.67 -2.15 0.65
CA ARG A 137 8.61 -0.68 0.68
C ARG A 137 7.56 -0.23 1.65
N ALA A 138 7.85 0.81 2.41
CA ALA A 138 6.89 1.44 3.29
C ALA A 138 6.99 2.96 3.20
N LEU A 139 5.85 3.63 3.37
CA LEU A 139 5.81 5.04 3.72
C LEU A 139 4.83 5.32 4.85
N LEU A 140 5.11 6.39 5.55
CA LEU A 140 4.20 7.13 6.40
C LEU A 140 4.34 8.61 6.06
N ALA A 141 3.22 9.34 5.99
CA ALA A 141 3.22 10.75 5.63
C ALA A 141 2.17 11.54 6.39
N THR A 142 2.36 12.85 6.51
CA THR A 142 1.27 13.75 6.90
C THR A 142 0.22 13.85 5.78
N PRO A 143 -1.06 14.13 6.08
CA PRO A 143 -2.12 14.18 5.06
C PRO A 143 -1.89 15.22 3.94
N ASP A 144 -1.18 16.29 4.25
CA ASP A 144 -0.77 17.35 3.33
C ASP A 144 0.48 17.01 2.49
N GLY A 145 1.13 15.87 2.77
CA GLY A 145 2.32 15.42 2.06
C GLY A 145 3.61 16.19 2.38
N ARG A 146 3.61 17.12 3.36
CA ARG A 146 4.81 17.92 3.70
C ARG A 146 5.89 17.11 4.39
N HIS A 147 5.51 16.13 5.19
CA HIS A 147 6.44 15.23 5.88
C HIS A 147 6.20 13.80 5.42
N ILE A 148 7.28 13.13 4.98
CA ILE A 148 7.25 11.73 4.53
C ILE A 148 8.44 10.97 5.09
N ALA A 149 8.16 9.94 5.88
CA ALA A 149 9.10 8.87 6.18
C ALA A 149 8.90 7.74 5.17
N ARG A 150 9.94 7.37 4.43
CA ARG A 150 9.89 6.33 3.40
C ARG A 150 11.09 5.41 3.53
N GLY A 151 10.93 4.11 3.28
CA GLY A 151 12.03 3.16 3.28
C GLY A 151 11.82 1.99 2.32
N THR A 152 12.93 1.36 1.95
CA THR A 152 12.96 0.14 1.14
C THR A 152 13.90 -0.85 1.81
N LEU A 153 13.41 -2.06 2.06
CA LEU A 153 14.18 -3.18 2.59
C LEU A 153 14.31 -4.27 1.55
N LEU A 154 15.54 -4.71 1.31
CA LEU A 154 15.85 -5.94 0.59
C LEU A 154 16.05 -7.05 1.62
N THR A 155 15.30 -8.15 1.49
CA THR A 155 15.37 -9.26 2.42
C THR A 155 15.21 -10.61 1.73
N LYS A 156 15.61 -11.65 2.44
CA LYS A 156 15.48 -13.03 1.97
C LYS A 156 14.02 -13.49 2.10
N LYS A 157 13.75 -14.70 1.61
CA LYS A 157 12.47 -15.37 1.83
C LYS A 157 12.12 -15.37 3.32
N PRO A 158 10.85 -15.09 3.69
CA PRO A 158 10.38 -15.29 5.05
C PRO A 158 10.81 -16.64 5.60
N ALA A 159 11.53 -16.61 6.70
CA ALA A 159 11.90 -17.77 7.47
C ALA A 159 10.97 -17.90 8.68
N ALA A 160 10.88 -19.11 9.23
CA ALA A 160 10.07 -19.37 10.42
C ALA A 160 10.48 -18.52 11.64
N ALA A 161 11.71 -17.97 11.65
CA ALA A 161 12.27 -17.11 12.70
C ALA A 161 11.48 -15.79 12.95
N GLY A 162 10.45 -15.51 12.16
CA GLY A 162 9.42 -14.51 12.47
C GLY A 162 9.58 -13.21 11.70
N LEU A 163 8.55 -12.84 10.93
CA LEU A 163 8.55 -11.62 10.12
C LEU A 163 8.78 -10.34 10.93
N ASN A 164 8.43 -10.33 12.23
CA ASN A 164 8.63 -9.19 13.12
C ASN A 164 10.11 -8.75 13.17
N ALA A 165 11.04 -9.70 13.28
CA ALA A 165 12.47 -9.39 13.27
C ALA A 165 12.92 -8.93 11.87
N MET A 166 12.36 -9.52 10.83
CA MET A 166 12.72 -9.20 9.44
C MET A 166 12.31 -7.78 9.03
N VAL A 167 11.19 -7.25 9.55
CA VAL A 167 10.72 -5.89 9.21
C VAL A 167 11.37 -4.79 10.07
N ARG A 168 12.05 -5.15 11.16
CA ARG A 168 12.65 -4.18 12.10
C ARG A 168 13.61 -3.19 11.41
N PRO A 169 14.53 -3.59 10.51
CA PRO A 169 15.40 -2.63 9.84
C PRO A 169 14.63 -1.58 9.04
N LEU A 170 13.49 -1.96 8.44
CA LEU A 170 12.63 -1.01 7.72
C LEU A 170 11.95 -0.03 8.68
N LEU A 171 11.50 -0.51 9.85
CA LEU A 171 10.89 0.35 10.86
C LEU A 171 11.90 1.36 11.43
N GLU A 172 13.14 0.93 11.70
CA GLU A 172 14.23 1.81 12.15
C GLU A 172 14.59 2.86 11.09
N MET A 173 14.56 2.50 9.79
CA MET A 173 14.69 3.47 8.69
C MET A 173 13.56 4.49 8.66
N LEU A 174 12.32 4.10 9.00
CA LEU A 174 11.19 5.04 9.05
C LEU A 174 11.30 5.97 10.27
N GLN A 175 11.70 5.43 11.43
CA GLN A 175 11.92 6.19 12.66
C GLN A 175 13.01 7.25 12.49
N SER A 176 14.17 6.85 11.97
CA SER A 176 15.26 7.80 11.65
C SER A 176 14.87 8.87 10.61
N ARG A 177 13.76 8.68 9.88
CA ARG A 177 13.20 9.64 8.91
C ARG A 177 11.97 10.38 9.45
N GLY A 178 11.75 10.32 10.76
CA GLY A 178 10.74 11.10 11.46
C GLY A 178 9.34 10.50 11.47
N SER A 179 9.21 9.17 11.46
CA SER A 179 7.89 8.53 11.52
C SER A 179 7.12 8.87 12.79
N ASP A 180 7.81 9.04 13.92
CA ASP A 180 7.20 9.26 15.22
C ASP A 180 6.61 10.67 15.32
N GLU A 181 7.30 11.68 14.77
CA GLU A 181 6.79 13.05 14.64
C GLU A 181 5.58 13.11 13.71
N ILE A 182 5.61 12.36 12.59
CA ILE A 182 4.47 12.28 11.68
C ILE A 182 3.26 11.66 12.41
N LEU A 183 3.44 10.56 13.15
CA LEU A 183 2.37 9.94 13.93
C LEU A 183 1.81 10.89 14.99
N ALA A 184 2.68 11.63 15.69
CA ALA A 184 2.28 12.62 16.68
C ALA A 184 1.43 13.74 16.05
N GLN A 185 1.83 14.27 14.90
CA GLN A 185 1.05 15.28 14.15
C GLN A 185 -0.30 14.75 13.66
N ILE A 186 -0.36 13.49 13.22
CA ILE A 186 -1.63 12.89 12.79
C ILE A 186 -2.59 12.73 13.98
N ALA A 187 -2.07 12.36 15.15
CA ALA A 187 -2.87 12.19 16.36
C ALA A 187 -3.50 13.52 16.86
N THR A 188 -2.88 14.67 16.59
CA THR A 188 -3.45 15.98 16.93
C THR A 188 -4.52 16.44 15.94
N LEU A 189 -4.41 16.06 14.65
CA LEU A 189 -5.39 16.38 13.61
C LEU A 189 -6.71 15.60 13.73
N GLY A 190 -6.72 14.50 14.47
CA GLY A 190 -7.91 13.67 14.72
C GLY A 190 -8.74 14.09 15.93
N ARG A 191 -8.38 15.19 16.61
CA ARG A 191 -9.16 15.82 17.69
C ARG A 191 -9.86 17.06 17.16
#